data_AF-A0A929J7T9-F1
#
_entry.id   AF-A0A929J7T9-F1
#
_cell.length_a   1.000
_cell.length_b   1.000
_cell.length_c   1.000
_cell.angle_alpha   90.00
_cell.angle_beta   90.00
_cell.angle_gamma   90.00
#
_symmetry.space_group_name_H-M   'P 1'
#
loop_
_entity.id
_entity.type
_entity.pdbx_description
1 polymer ?
#
loop_
_entity_poly.entity_id
_entity_poly.type
_entity_poly.pdbx_seq_one_letter_code
_entity_poly.pdbx_strand_id
1 'polypeptide(L)'
;MTNAEPAKKAQWEIGVGLAVMDIPFYPGSSQSKTYVFPIPHFLYRAEKLEIDNGIEATFYRTEKIRFNLSADFAVPVNSQDSDARAGMPDLDTVIQLGPSLEITLAGGRFKPDHLRLELPVRAAIATDLSSAESVGWLFEPRLTYETRRPYKTGFTYLASAGLRFATEELHQ
;
A
#
# COMPACT_ATOMS: atom_id res chain seq x y z
N MET A 1 -10.38 0.65 -40.91
CA MET A 1 -10.77 -0.28 -39.84
C MET A 1 -10.01 0.14 -38.59
N THR A 2 -10.67 0.84 -37.68
CA THR A 2 -10.06 1.34 -36.44
C THR A 2 -10.05 0.19 -35.44
N ASN A 3 -8.88 -0.41 -35.20
CA ASN A 3 -8.72 -1.39 -34.12
C ASN A 3 -8.85 -0.66 -32.79
N ALA A 4 -10.04 -0.69 -32.19
CA ALA A 4 -10.20 -0.34 -30.78
C ALA A 4 -9.48 -1.42 -29.96
N GLU A 5 -8.48 -1.02 -29.17
CA GLU A 5 -7.94 -1.91 -28.13
C GLU A 5 -9.10 -2.37 -27.24
N PRO A 6 -9.22 -3.67 -26.92
CA PRO A 6 -10.30 -4.16 -26.10
C PRO A 6 -10.22 -3.45 -24.74
N ALA A 7 -11.31 -2.77 -24.36
CA ALA A 7 -11.45 -2.16 -23.04
C ALA A 7 -11.07 -3.22 -21.98
N LYS A 8 -10.10 -2.88 -21.13
CA LYS A 8 -9.61 -3.79 -20.09
C LYS A 8 -10.78 -4.18 -19.20
N LYS A 9 -11.25 -5.43 -19.31
CA LYS A 9 -12.39 -5.94 -18.55
C LYS A 9 -12.09 -5.85 -17.05
N ALA A 10 -13.04 -5.32 -16.27
CA ALA A 10 -12.93 -5.31 -14.82
C ALA A 10 -12.81 -6.74 -14.28
N GLN A 11 -11.90 -6.94 -13.33
CA GLN A 11 -11.62 -8.21 -12.68
C GLN A 11 -11.82 -8.06 -11.18
N TRP A 12 -12.35 -9.09 -10.56
CA TRP A 12 -12.48 -9.16 -9.11
C TRP A 12 -12.09 -10.54 -8.61
N GLU A 13 -11.45 -10.59 -7.45
CA GLU A 13 -11.00 -11.79 -6.76
C GLU A 13 -11.36 -11.64 -5.28
N ILE A 14 -11.84 -12.73 -4.69
CA ILE A 14 -12.10 -12.83 -3.25
C ILE A 14 -11.50 -14.13 -2.74
N GLY A 15 -10.84 -14.06 -1.60
CA GLY A 15 -10.17 -15.20 -0.98
C GLY A 15 -10.09 -15.04 0.53
N VAL A 16 -9.70 -16.12 1.19
CA VAL A 16 -9.36 -16.12 2.60
C VAL A 16 -8.08 -16.92 2.80
N GLY A 17 -7.11 -16.31 3.47
CA GLY A 17 -5.88 -16.94 3.90
C GLY A 17 -5.92 -17.25 5.40
N LEU A 18 -4.97 -18.07 5.85
CA LEU A 18 -4.75 -18.32 7.27
C LEU A 18 -3.33 -17.89 7.61
N ALA A 19 -3.19 -16.98 8.57
CA ALA A 19 -1.90 -16.60 9.12
C ALA A 19 -1.67 -17.31 10.46
N VAL A 20 -0.49 -17.90 10.60
CA VAL A 20 -0.01 -18.48 11.86
C VAL A 20 1.32 -17.81 12.18
N MET A 21 1.37 -17.11 13.31
CA MET A 21 2.57 -16.40 13.76
C MET A 21 2.93 -16.86 15.15
N ASP A 22 4.21 -17.15 15.37
CA ASP A 22 4.75 -17.40 16.70
C ASP A 22 5.56 -16.18 17.14
N ILE A 23 5.06 -15.47 18.16
CA ILE A 23 5.64 -14.20 18.59
C ILE A 23 6.20 -14.39 20.00
N PRO A 24 7.52 -14.25 20.21
CA PRO A 24 8.10 -14.25 21.56
C PRO A 24 7.65 -12.98 22.29
N PHE A 25 7.39 -13.09 23.61
CA PHE A 25 6.91 -11.93 24.39
C PHE A 25 7.87 -10.73 24.37
N TYR A 26 9.16 -10.99 24.19
CA TYR A 26 10.22 -10.01 23.97
C TYR A 26 11.42 -10.69 23.28
N PRO A 27 12.32 -9.94 22.61
CA PRO A 27 13.48 -10.51 21.95
C PRO A 27 14.33 -11.36 22.91
N GLY A 28 14.53 -12.64 22.60
CA GLY A 28 15.29 -13.59 23.42
C GLY A 28 14.48 -14.32 24.50
N SER A 29 13.17 -14.05 24.63
CA SER A 29 12.28 -14.81 25.52
C SER A 29 12.21 -16.29 25.10
N SER A 30 12.26 -17.19 26.08
CA SER A 30 11.94 -18.62 25.88
C SER A 30 10.45 -18.90 25.83
N GLN A 31 9.61 -17.89 26.08
CA GLN A 31 8.16 -17.96 26.04
C GLN A 31 7.64 -17.16 24.85
N SER A 32 6.83 -17.82 24.03
CA SER A 32 6.14 -17.25 22.88
C SER A 32 4.65 -17.58 22.93
N LYS A 33 3.87 -16.81 22.17
CA LYS A 33 2.44 -17.05 21.98
C LYS A 33 2.19 -17.21 20.48
N THR A 34 1.50 -18.29 20.15
CA THR A 34 1.08 -18.57 18.78
C THR A 34 -0.27 -17.91 18.52
N TYR A 35 -0.33 -17.09 17.47
CA TYR A 35 -1.54 -16.42 17.01
C TYR A 35 -1.99 -17.05 15.69
N VAL A 36 -3.29 -17.34 15.59
CA VAL A 36 -3.92 -17.86 14.37
C VAL A 36 -5.10 -16.96 14.03
N PHE A 37 -5.09 -16.39 12.83
CA PHE A 37 -6.13 -15.46 12.41
C PHE A 37 -6.40 -15.56 10.90
N PRO A 38 -7.67 -15.45 10.47
CA PRO A 38 -8.01 -15.44 9.06
C PRO A 38 -7.60 -14.10 8.43
N ILE A 39 -7.10 -14.16 7.20
CA ILE A 39 -6.74 -12.99 6.40
C ILE A 39 -7.74 -12.90 5.23
N PRO A 40 -8.72 -11.99 5.27
CA PRO A 40 -9.55 -11.75 4.10
C PRO A 40 -8.68 -11.18 2.97
N HIS A 41 -8.94 -11.62 1.75
CA HIS A 41 -8.33 -11.08 0.54
C HIS A 41 -9.44 -10.63 -0.40
N PHE A 42 -9.41 -9.37 -0.80
CA PHE A 42 -10.29 -8.82 -1.82
C PHE A 42 -9.44 -7.99 -2.77
N LEU A 43 -9.61 -8.22 -4.07
CA LEU A 43 -8.97 -7.46 -5.11
C LEU A 43 -10.00 -7.12 -6.17
N TYR A 44 -10.14 -5.84 -6.49
CA TYR A 44 -10.93 -5.36 -7.61
C TYR A 44 -10.05 -4.47 -8.50
N ARG A 45 -9.96 -4.82 -9.79
CA ARG A 45 -9.12 -4.10 -10.75
C ARG A 45 -9.92 -3.75 -12.00
N ALA A 46 -10.03 -2.46 -12.26
CA ALA A 46 -10.57 -1.87 -13.47
C ALA A 46 -9.49 -1.06 -14.21
N GLU A 47 -9.84 -0.39 -15.30
CA GLU A 47 -8.88 0.35 -16.13
C GLU A 47 -8.20 1.53 -15.38
N LYS A 48 -8.99 2.21 -14.53
CA LYS A 48 -8.63 3.43 -13.80
C LYS A 48 -8.84 3.34 -12.28
N LEU A 49 -9.32 2.21 -11.78
CA LEU A 49 -9.63 2.01 -10.36
C LEU A 49 -9.10 0.65 -9.92
N GLU A 50 -8.37 0.64 -8.81
CA GLU A 50 -7.90 -0.56 -8.12
C GLU A 50 -8.32 -0.47 -6.65
N ILE A 51 -8.83 -1.57 -6.11
CA ILE A 51 -9.21 -1.71 -4.71
C ILE A 51 -8.60 -3.02 -4.21
N ASP A 52 -7.79 -2.94 -3.16
CA ASP A 52 -7.19 -4.08 -2.48
C ASP A 52 -7.18 -3.85 -0.95
N ASN A 53 -6.02 -3.66 -0.34
CA ASN A 53 -5.84 -3.11 1.01
C ASN A 53 -6.00 -1.58 1.04
N GLY A 54 -6.08 -0.93 -0.12
CA GLY A 54 -6.42 0.48 -0.26
C GLY A 54 -7.27 0.72 -1.51
N ILE A 55 -7.46 1.97 -1.87
CA ILE A 55 -8.17 2.42 -3.07
C ILE A 55 -7.20 3.28 -3.88
N GLU A 56 -6.94 2.93 -5.14
CA GLU A 56 -6.14 3.72 -6.07
C GLU A 56 -6.95 4.09 -7.32
N ALA A 57 -7.06 5.38 -7.60
CA ALA A 57 -7.63 5.92 -8.81
C ALA A 57 -6.53 6.46 -9.73
N THR A 58 -6.41 5.93 -10.95
CA THR A 58 -5.50 6.44 -11.99
C THR A 58 -6.24 7.44 -12.89
N PHE A 59 -5.84 8.70 -12.85
CA PHE A 59 -6.45 9.75 -13.68
C PHE A 59 -5.79 9.89 -15.05
N TYR A 60 -4.46 9.83 -15.06
CA TYR A 60 -3.65 10.05 -16.26
C TYR A 60 -2.53 9.02 -16.33
N ARG A 61 -2.32 8.44 -17.51
CA ARG A 61 -1.32 7.38 -17.74
C ARG A 61 -0.80 7.44 -19.17
N THR A 62 0.51 7.63 -19.28
CA THR A 62 1.31 7.63 -20.51
C THR A 62 2.50 6.69 -20.32
N GLU A 63 3.29 6.45 -21.37
CA GLU A 63 4.51 5.63 -21.29
C GLU A 63 5.55 6.12 -20.27
N LYS A 64 5.55 7.43 -19.98
CA LYS A 64 6.53 8.07 -19.07
C LYS A 64 5.94 8.56 -17.76
N ILE A 65 4.66 8.88 -17.69
CA ILE A 65 4.07 9.55 -16.53
C ILE A 65 2.76 8.86 -16.16
N ARG A 66 2.54 8.63 -14.87
CA ARG A 66 1.26 8.25 -14.30
C ARG A 66 0.94 9.18 -13.14
N PHE A 67 -0.28 9.67 -13.11
CA PHE A 67 -0.84 10.43 -12.00
C PHE A 67 -2.01 9.65 -11.43
N ASN A 68 -1.92 9.36 -10.14
CA ASN A 68 -2.93 8.63 -9.39
C ASN A 68 -3.25 9.35 -8.08
N LEU A 69 -4.35 8.91 -7.45
CA LEU A 69 -4.76 9.29 -6.11
C LEU A 69 -5.05 8.00 -5.37
N SER A 70 -4.37 7.82 -4.24
CA SER A 70 -4.53 6.65 -3.40
C SER A 70 -5.08 7.04 -2.04
N ALA A 71 -5.90 6.18 -1.46
CA ALA A 71 -6.27 6.21 -0.07
C ALA A 71 -6.02 4.82 0.54
N ASP A 72 -5.39 4.79 1.70
CA ASP A 72 -5.17 3.59 2.49
C ASP A 72 -5.51 3.88 3.96
N PHE A 73 -5.72 2.83 4.74
CA PHE A 73 -5.97 2.95 6.17
C PHE A 73 -5.09 1.94 6.91
N ALA A 74 -4.54 2.36 8.04
CA ALA A 74 -3.93 1.41 8.95
C ALA A 74 -5.05 0.68 9.68
N VAL A 75 -5.04 -0.66 9.62
CA VAL A 75 -5.97 -1.46 10.43
C VAL A 75 -5.68 -1.18 11.91
N PRO A 76 -6.68 -0.75 12.70
CA PRO A 76 -6.47 -0.42 14.11
C PRO A 76 -5.97 -1.66 14.85
N VAL A 77 -4.86 -1.51 15.57
CA VAL A 77 -4.38 -2.55 16.49
C VAL A 77 -5.20 -2.42 17.76
N ASN A 78 -6.15 -3.32 17.97
CA ASN A 78 -6.96 -3.35 19.18
C ASN A 78 -6.08 -3.43 20.43
N SER A 79 -6.32 -2.56 21.41
CA SER A 79 -5.53 -2.45 22.65
C SER A 79 -5.59 -3.70 23.53
N GLN A 80 -6.64 -4.51 23.41
CA GLN A 80 -6.83 -5.74 24.21
C GLN A 80 -5.87 -6.89 23.85
N ASP A 81 -5.15 -6.81 22.72
CA ASP A 81 -4.22 -7.86 22.29
C ASP A 81 -2.77 -7.65 22.75
N SER A 82 -2.49 -6.57 23.49
CA SER A 82 -1.16 -6.24 24.01
C SER A 82 -1.19 -5.98 25.52
N ASP A 83 -0.57 -6.88 26.29
CA ASP A 83 -0.34 -6.70 27.74
C ASP A 83 0.41 -5.40 28.05
N ALA A 84 1.16 -4.85 27.08
CA ALA A 84 1.92 -3.61 27.21
C ALA A 84 1.05 -2.33 27.16
N ARG A 85 -0.21 -2.41 26.74
CA ARG A 85 -1.14 -1.25 26.64
C ARG A 85 -2.45 -1.45 27.41
N ALA A 86 -2.49 -2.41 28.33
CA ALA A 86 -3.65 -2.62 29.19
C ALA A 86 -3.97 -1.35 29.99
N GLY A 87 -5.13 -0.75 29.74
CA GLY A 87 -5.59 0.49 30.38
C GLY A 87 -5.31 1.79 29.61
N MET A 88 -4.72 1.73 28.41
CA MET A 88 -4.62 2.88 27.52
C MET A 88 -5.85 3.00 26.61
N PRO A 89 -6.25 4.21 26.18
CA PRO A 89 -7.25 4.40 25.14
C PRO A 89 -6.86 3.70 23.83
N ASP A 90 -7.87 3.29 23.07
CA ASP A 90 -7.69 2.74 21.73
C ASP A 90 -7.03 3.78 20.81
N LEU A 91 -6.19 3.31 19.89
CA LEU A 91 -5.61 4.17 18.87
C LEU A 91 -6.66 4.44 17.79
N ASP A 92 -6.82 5.72 17.45
CA ASP A 92 -7.68 6.13 16.35
C ASP A 92 -7.23 5.51 15.03
N THR A 93 -8.19 5.23 14.15
CA THR A 93 -7.89 4.74 12.82
C THR A 93 -7.26 5.86 12.01
N VAL A 94 -6.06 5.64 11.48
CA VAL A 94 -5.39 6.62 10.62
C VAL A 94 -5.63 6.27 9.16
N ILE A 95 -6.28 7.20 8.45
CA ILE A 95 -6.49 7.17 7.01
C ILE A 95 -5.43 8.03 6.36
N GLN A 96 -4.70 7.48 5.38
CA GLN A 96 -3.77 8.24 4.55
C GLN A 96 -4.35 8.41 3.16
N LEU A 97 -4.41 9.64 2.66
CA LEU A 97 -4.93 9.91 1.32
C LEU A 97 -4.07 10.92 0.58
N GLY A 98 -3.81 10.69 -0.70
CA GLY A 98 -3.18 11.72 -1.51
C GLY A 98 -2.65 11.26 -2.85
N PRO A 99 -2.26 12.22 -3.69
CA PRO A 99 -1.81 11.95 -5.03
C PRO A 99 -0.41 11.32 -5.04
N SER A 100 -0.12 10.58 -6.11
CA SER A 100 1.25 10.23 -6.46
C SER A 100 1.52 10.51 -7.94
N LEU A 101 2.70 11.08 -8.17
CA LEU A 101 3.26 11.24 -9.50
C LEU A 101 4.34 10.19 -9.70
N GLU A 102 4.17 9.37 -10.73
CA GLU A 102 5.17 8.39 -11.11
C GLU A 102 5.76 8.71 -12.48
N ILE A 103 7.08 8.79 -12.52
CA ILE A 103 7.87 9.12 -13.70
C ILE A 103 8.75 7.93 -14.05
N THR A 104 8.57 7.37 -15.25
CA THR A 104 9.43 6.32 -15.79
C THR A 104 10.71 6.94 -16.35
N LEU A 105 11.83 6.62 -15.72
CA LEU A 105 13.16 7.15 -16.05
C LEU A 105 13.86 6.34 -17.14
N ALA A 106 13.69 5.02 -17.13
CA ALA A 106 14.32 4.11 -18.09
C ALA A 106 13.45 2.88 -18.38
N GLY A 107 13.71 2.20 -19.50
CA GLY A 107 13.04 0.97 -19.90
C GLY A 107 11.65 1.18 -20.52
N GLY A 108 10.89 2.19 -20.09
CA GLY A 108 9.54 2.48 -20.60
C GLY A 108 8.50 1.59 -19.92
N ARG A 109 7.40 2.17 -19.45
CA ARG A 109 6.46 1.54 -18.50
C ARG A 109 5.86 0.21 -18.97
N PHE A 110 5.78 -0.01 -20.27
CA PHE A 110 5.24 -1.22 -20.88
C PHE A 110 6.28 -2.29 -21.23
N LYS A 111 7.57 -2.01 -20.95
CA LYS A 111 8.64 -2.97 -21.19
C LYS A 111 8.91 -3.84 -19.95
N PRO A 112 9.56 -4.99 -20.14
CA PRO A 112 9.83 -5.93 -19.05
C PRO A 112 10.63 -5.27 -17.94
N ASP A 113 11.62 -4.45 -18.27
CA ASP A 113 12.47 -3.72 -17.35
C ASP A 113 12.10 -2.23 -17.37
N HIS A 114 11.90 -1.64 -16.20
CA HIS A 114 11.79 -0.20 -16.10
C HIS A 114 12.22 0.34 -14.73
N LEU A 115 12.79 1.54 -14.77
CA LEU A 115 13.13 2.32 -13.60
C LEU A 115 12.09 3.44 -13.47
N ARG A 116 11.48 3.59 -12.29
CA ARG A 116 10.50 4.63 -12.02
C ARG A 116 10.82 5.39 -10.74
N LEU A 117 10.58 6.70 -10.77
CA LEU A 117 10.55 7.57 -9.62
C LEU A 117 9.09 7.82 -9.23
N GLU A 118 8.75 7.57 -7.98
CA GLU A 118 7.44 7.74 -7.39
C GLU A 118 7.51 8.88 -6.37
N LEU A 119 6.59 9.85 -6.47
CA LEU A 119 6.53 11.03 -5.62
C LEU A 119 5.13 11.14 -4.98
N PRO A 120 4.79 10.24 -4.04
CA PRO A 120 3.55 10.31 -3.28
C PRO A 120 3.59 11.43 -2.24
N VAL A 121 2.51 12.19 -2.17
CA VAL A 121 2.21 13.13 -1.09
C VAL A 121 0.90 12.69 -0.47
N ARG A 122 0.86 12.40 0.82
CA ARG A 122 -0.35 11.94 1.53
C ARG A 122 -0.65 12.85 2.72
N ALA A 123 -1.92 13.15 2.95
CA ALA A 123 -2.42 13.65 4.22
C ALA A 123 -2.80 12.45 5.09
N ALA A 124 -2.51 12.52 6.38
CA ALA A 124 -2.94 11.53 7.36
C ALA A 124 -4.06 12.13 8.21
N ILE A 125 -5.10 11.35 8.45
CA ILE A 125 -6.29 11.76 9.20
C ILE A 125 -6.59 10.68 10.25
N ALA A 126 -6.53 11.04 11.52
CA ALA A 126 -6.97 10.18 12.62
C ALA A 126 -8.48 10.32 12.80
N THR A 127 -9.19 9.20 12.99
CA THR A 127 -10.63 9.20 13.22
C THR A 127 -11.07 8.06 14.13
N ASP A 128 -12.05 8.37 14.99
CA ASP A 128 -12.77 7.44 15.87
C ASP A 128 -14.19 7.13 15.35
N LEU A 129 -14.47 7.42 14.07
CA LEU A 129 -15.79 7.39 13.39
C LEU A 129 -16.77 8.51 13.78
N SER A 130 -16.50 9.26 14.86
CA SER A 130 -17.31 10.41 15.29
C SER A 130 -16.64 11.76 15.03
N SER A 131 -15.31 11.79 15.01
CA SER A 131 -14.47 12.95 14.77
C SER A 131 -13.35 12.58 13.80
N ALA A 132 -12.83 13.57 13.08
CA ALA A 132 -11.73 13.40 12.16
C ALA A 132 -10.76 14.56 12.33
N GLU A 133 -9.51 14.24 12.65
CA GLU A 133 -8.44 15.20 12.85
C GLU A 133 -7.32 14.95 11.85
N SER A 134 -6.86 16.02 11.20
CA SER A 134 -5.70 15.95 10.31
C SER A 134 -4.44 15.83 11.15
N VAL A 135 -3.77 14.69 11.07
CA VAL A 135 -2.54 14.37 11.81
C VAL A 135 -1.29 14.55 10.94
N GLY A 136 -1.37 15.45 9.96
CA GLY A 136 -0.22 15.93 9.20
C GLY A 136 -0.05 15.32 7.80
N TRP A 137 1.15 15.48 7.26
CA TRP A 137 1.49 15.16 5.88
C TRP A 137 2.71 14.24 5.78
N LEU A 138 2.71 13.41 4.75
CA LEU A 138 3.71 12.41 4.44
C LEU A 138 4.18 12.58 2.99
N PHE A 139 5.48 12.68 2.79
CA PHE A 139 6.12 12.68 1.49
C PHE A 139 7.14 11.55 1.40
N GLU A 140 6.94 10.61 0.46
CA GLU A 140 7.75 9.38 0.37
C GLU A 140 8.37 9.19 -1.02
N PRO A 141 9.34 10.00 -1.43
CA PRO A 141 9.99 9.83 -2.72
C PRO A 141 10.70 8.48 -2.78
N ARG A 142 10.36 7.68 -3.80
CA ARG A 142 10.87 6.32 -3.96
C ARG A 142 11.32 6.07 -5.39
N LEU A 143 12.50 5.49 -5.53
CA LEU A 143 13.02 4.97 -6.77
C LEU A 143 12.82 3.45 -6.79
N THR A 144 12.14 2.95 -7.80
CA THR A 144 11.85 1.52 -7.97
C THR A 144 12.36 1.03 -9.31
N TYR A 145 13.20 0.00 -9.30
CA TYR A 145 13.57 -0.79 -10.46
C TYR A 145 12.78 -2.10 -10.44
N GLU A 146 11.99 -2.33 -11.48
CA GLU A 146 11.19 -3.54 -11.63
C GLU A 146 11.56 -4.23 -12.94
N THR A 147 11.76 -5.55 -12.88
CA THR A 147 11.84 -6.39 -14.07
C THR A 147 10.81 -7.51 -14.03
N ARG A 148 10.02 -7.59 -15.08
CA ARG A 148 9.04 -8.63 -15.35
C ARG A 148 9.65 -9.66 -16.26
N ARG A 149 9.28 -10.92 -16.08
CA ARG A 149 9.81 -12.04 -16.86
C ARG A 149 9.50 -11.81 -18.35
N PRO A 150 10.50 -11.68 -19.23
CA PRO A 150 10.25 -11.56 -20.66
C PRO A 150 9.94 -12.91 -21.33
N TYR A 151 10.20 -14.03 -20.66
CA TYR A 151 9.99 -15.40 -21.15
C TYR A 151 9.13 -16.23 -20.19
N LYS A 152 8.65 -17.41 -20.66
CA LYS A 152 7.82 -18.34 -19.86
C LYS A 152 8.49 -18.83 -18.58
N THR A 153 9.82 -18.84 -18.53
CA THR A 153 10.64 -19.16 -17.37
C THR A 153 11.57 -18.00 -17.07
N GLY A 154 11.78 -17.69 -15.79
CA GLY A 154 12.68 -16.61 -15.39
C GLY A 154 12.34 -16.05 -14.01
N PHE A 155 13.13 -15.06 -13.60
CA PHE A 155 12.99 -14.37 -12.33
C PHE A 155 12.37 -12.99 -12.53
N THR A 156 11.54 -12.60 -11.56
CA THR A 156 11.05 -11.22 -11.40
C THR A 156 11.86 -10.61 -10.27
N TYR A 157 12.43 -9.44 -10.49
CA TYR A 157 13.14 -8.69 -9.45
C TYR A 157 12.49 -7.34 -9.26
N LEU A 158 12.37 -6.94 -7.99
CA LEU A 158 11.96 -5.59 -7.60
C LEU A 158 12.98 -5.09 -6.59
N ALA A 159 13.61 -3.97 -6.89
CA ALA A 159 14.48 -3.25 -5.98
C ALA A 159 13.93 -1.85 -5.81
N SER A 160 13.74 -1.41 -4.57
CA SER A 160 13.26 -0.07 -4.26
C SER A 160 14.10 0.59 -3.18
N ALA A 161 14.29 1.90 -3.34
CA ALA A 161 14.94 2.75 -2.35
C ALA A 161 14.10 4.01 -2.20
N GLY A 162 13.78 4.40 -0.97
CA GLY A 162 12.95 5.57 -0.72
C GLY A 162 13.36 6.31 0.54
N LEU A 163 12.98 7.58 0.60
CA LEU A 163 13.07 8.41 1.79
C LEU A 163 11.66 8.69 2.29
N ARG A 164 11.51 8.92 3.59
CA ARG A 164 10.23 9.23 4.21
C ARG A 164 10.37 10.53 4.99
N PHE A 165 9.51 11.49 4.68
CA PHE A 165 9.43 12.78 5.37
C PHE A 165 8.01 12.92 5.92
N ALA A 166 7.90 13.23 7.20
CA ALA A 166 6.63 13.45 7.87
C ALA A 166 6.67 14.77 8.65
N THR A 167 5.52 15.44 8.75
CA THR A 167 5.37 16.59 9.66
C THR A 167 5.37 16.12 11.11
N GLU A 168 5.74 17.01 12.04
CA GLU A 168 5.79 16.68 13.48
C GLU A 168 4.43 16.25 14.04
N GLU A 169 3.33 16.76 13.46
CA GLU A 169 1.95 16.40 13.76
C GLU A 169 1.65 14.90 13.55
N LEU A 170 2.43 14.19 12.72
CA LEU A 170 2.25 12.74 12.49
C LEU A 170 2.93 11.86 13.55
N HIS A 171 3.80 12.44 14.38
CA HIS A 171 4.59 11.70 15.37
C HIS A 171 4.04 11.83 16.80
N GLN A 172 2.89 12.48 16.99
CA GLN A 172 2.19 12.59 18.28
C GLN A 172 1.13 11.49 18.41
#